data_AF-A0A3C1RSP8-F1
#
_entry.id   AF-A0A3C1RSP8-F1
#
_cell.length_a   1.000
_cell.length_b   1.000
_cell.length_c   1.000
_cell.angle_alpha   90.00
_cell.angle_beta   90.00
_cell.angle_gamma   90.00
#
_symmetry.space_group_name_H-M   'P 1'
#
loop_
_entity.id
_entity.type
_entity.pdbx_description
1 polymer ?
#
loop_
_entity_poly.entity_id
_entity_poly.type
_entity_poly.pdbx_seq_one_letter_code
_entity_poly.pdbx_strand_id
1 'polypeptide(L)' 'VKRVTHLGWDIQVDLTLADGGEIVAHLSKEQLAKLELQSGDRVFVQPKRGYNGDTCEIVLEEPAVAVQ' A
#
# COMPACT_ATOMS: atom_id res chain seq x y z
N VAL A 1 -2.13 0.95 7.83
CA VAL A 1 -2.04 2.23 7.11
C VAL A 1 -1.59 3.31 8.06
N LYS A 2 -0.42 3.92 7.83
CA LYS A 2 0.12 5.00 8.67
C LYS A 2 -0.44 6.36 8.24
N ARG A 3 -0.46 6.64 6.93
CA ARG A 3 -0.93 7.93 6.39
C ARG A 3 -1.37 7.81 4.95
N VAL A 4 -2.38 8.59 4.57
CA VAL A 4 -2.82 8.79 3.18
C VAL A 4 -2.56 10.25 2.80
N THR A 5 -1.79 10.50 1.74
CA THR A 5 -1.38 11.84 1.30
C THR A 5 -1.80 12.08 -0.14
N HIS A 6 -2.60 13.12 -0.38
CA HIS A 6 -3.01 13.51 -1.73
C HIS A 6 -1.97 14.46 -2.35
N LEU A 7 -1.27 14.01 -3.40
CA LEU A 7 -0.20 14.76 -4.07
C LEU A 7 -0.69 15.47 -5.36
N GLY A 8 -2.00 15.65 -5.51
CA GLY A 8 -2.64 16.26 -6.68
C GLY A 8 -2.94 15.27 -7.80
N TRP A 9 -1.90 14.68 -8.39
CA TRP A 9 -1.99 13.69 -9.49
C TRP A 9 -1.99 12.24 -9.01
N ASP A 10 -1.36 11.97 -7.86
CA ASP A 10 -1.25 10.65 -7.25
C ASP A 10 -1.57 10.71 -5.75
N ILE A 11 -1.78 9.55 -5.13
CA ILE A 11 -1.98 9.39 -3.70
C ILE A 11 -0.89 8.49 -3.16
N GLN A 12 -0.12 9.02 -2.23
CA GLN A 12 0.86 8.24 -1.50
C GLN A 12 0.22 7.68 -0.22
N VAL A 13 0.35 6.38 -0.02
CA VAL A 13 -0.04 5.69 1.22
C VAL A 13 1.21 5.18 1.91
N ASP A 14 1.53 5.78 3.05
CA ASP A 14 2.60 5.30 3.92
C ASP A 14 2.06 4.14 4.77
N LEU A 15 2.82 3.06 4.82
CA LEU A 15 2.43 1.82 5.49
C LEU A 15 3.54 1.42 6.46
N THR A 16 3.12 0.85 7.59
CA THR A 16 4.00 0.19 8.55
C THR A 16 3.66 -1.29 8.55
N LEU A 17 4.65 -2.11 8.24
CA LEU A 17 4.56 -3.56 8.24
C LEU A 17 4.58 -4.09 9.67
N ALA A 18 4.17 -5.35 9.86
CA ALA A 18 4.10 -5.97 11.18
C ALA A 18 5.47 -6.07 11.89
N ASP A 19 6.55 -6.17 11.12
CA ASP A 19 7.94 -6.17 11.60
C ASP A 19 8.48 -4.76 11.93
N GLY A 20 7.69 -3.71 11.69
CA GLY A 20 8.09 -2.32 11.89
C GLY A 20 8.72 -1.65 10.67
N GLY A 21 9.00 -2.40 9.60
CA GLY A 21 9.43 -1.85 8.32
C GLY A 21 8.42 -0.87 7.72
N GLU A 22 8.91 0.12 6.99
CA GLU A 22 8.07 1.09 6.28
C GLU A 22 8.09 0.80 4.77
N ILE A 23 6.91 0.90 4.15
CA ILE A 23 6.76 0.73 2.70
C ILE A 23 5.73 1.72 2.17
N VAL A 24 5.86 2.10 0.90
CA VAL A 24 4.99 3.09 0.28
C VAL A 24 4.21 2.47 -0.87
N ALA A 25 2.90 2.72 -0.89
CA ALA A 25 2.06 2.46 -2.06
C ALA A 25 1.67 3.77 -2.75
N HIS A 26 1.71 3.76 -4.07
CA HIS A 26 1.23 4.86 -4.91
C HIS A 26 -0.09 4.43 -5.54
N LEU A 27 -1.13 5.22 -5.35
CA LEU A 27 -2.47 4.95 -5.81
C LEU A 27 -2.99 6.10 -6.68
N SER A 28 -3.69 5.72 -7.75
CA SER A 28 -4.60 6.62 -8.42
C SER A 28 -5.83 6.94 -7.55
N LYS A 29 -6.52 8.05 -7.85
CA LYS A 29 -7.78 8.44 -7.16
C LYS A 29 -8.85 7.35 -7.25
N GLU A 30 -8.94 6.67 -8.39
CA GLU A 30 -9.88 5.57 -8.60
C GLU A 30 -9.55 4.35 -7.73
N GLN A 31 -8.27 4.02 -7.55
CA GLN A 31 -7.86 2.95 -6.65
C GLN A 31 -8.21 3.28 -5.20
N LEU A 32 -7.91 4.50 -4.74
CA LEU A 32 -8.28 4.91 -3.37
C LEU A 32 -9.79 4.83 -3.15
N ALA A 33 -10.60 5.31 -4.10
CA ALA A 33 -12.06 5.27 -4.00
C ALA A 33 -12.62 3.83 -3.92
N LYS A 34 -11.99 2.87 -4.62
CA LYS A 34 -12.37 1.44 -4.55
C LYS A 34 -11.96 0.77 -3.26
N LEU A 35 -10.81 1.15 -2.71
CA LEU A 35 -10.25 0.56 -1.49
C LEU A 35 -10.84 1.19 -0.21
N GLU A 36 -11.46 2.37 -0.33
CA GLU A 36 -12.05 3.15 0.79
C GLU A 36 -11.07 3.36 1.97
N LEU A 37 -9.77 3.43 1.68
CA LEU A 37 -8.72 3.39 2.71
C LEU A 37 -8.71 4.60 3.64
N GLN A 38 -8.54 4.32 4.92
CA GLN A 38 -8.34 5.30 5.97
C GLN A 38 -7.07 5.02 6.78
N SER A 39 -6.56 6.06 7.46
CA SER A 39 -5.48 5.90 8.43
C SER A 39 -5.92 4.97 9.56
N GLY A 40 -5.07 3.99 9.91
CA GLY A 40 -5.39 2.96 10.91
C GLY A 40 -5.81 1.62 10.31
N ASP A 41 -6.23 1.57 9.05
CA ASP A 41 -6.68 0.33 8.41
C ASP A 41 -5.56 -0.72 8.32
N ARG A 42 -5.95 -1.99 8.40
CA ARG A 42 -5.08 -3.12 8.06
C ARG A 42 -5.32 -3.51 6.62
N VAL A 43 -4.24 -3.64 5.87
CA VAL A 43 -4.27 -3.97 4.45
C VAL A 43 -3.25 -5.05 4.16
N PHE A 44 -3.50 -5.80 3.11
CA PHE A 44 -2.51 -6.69 2.53
C PHE A 44 -1.74 -5.96 1.44
N VAL A 45 -0.45 -6.26 1.35
CA VAL A 45 0.44 -5.62 0.39
C VAL A 45 1.25 -6.65 -0.36
N GLN A 46 1.44 -6.41 -1.65
CA GLN A 46 2.36 -7.17 -2.47
C GLN A 46 3.56 -6.30 -2.79
N PRO A 47 4.78 -6.66 -2.34
CA PRO A 47 5.99 -5.92 -2.67
C PRO A 47 6.18 -5.85 -4.18
N LYS A 48 6.43 -4.65 -4.69
CA LYS A 48 6.84 -4.42 -6.07
C LYS A 48 8.32 -4.13 -6.12
N ARG A 49 9.04 -4.93 -6.89
CA ARG A 49 10.47 -4.69 -7.15
C ARG A 49 10.60 -3.56 -8.17
N GLY A 50 10.65 -2.33 -7.68
CA GLY A 50 10.91 -1.13 -8.48
C GLY A 50 12.40 -0.80 -8.57
N TYR A 51 12.79 0.03 -9.55
CA TYR A 51 14.17 0.51 -9.71
C TYR A 51 14.59 1.58 -8.67
N ASN A 52 13.68 2.04 -7.78
CA ASN A 52 13.91 3.25 -6.99
C ASN A 52 13.34 3.23 -5.54
N GLY A 53 13.30 2.07 -4.87
CA GLY A 53 12.94 1.94 -3.46
C GLY A 53 11.88 0.86 -3.14
N ASP A 54 11.61 0.66 -1.86
CA ASP A 54 10.59 -0.27 -1.36
C ASP A 54 9.18 0.26 -1.63
N THR A 55 8.56 -0.24 -2.70
CA THR A 55 7.18 0.10 -3.08
C THR A 55 6.30 -1.15 -3.07
N CYS A 56 5.00 -0.98 -2.95
CA CYS A 56 4.05 -2.08 -3.00
C CYS A 56 2.73 -1.72 -3.68
N GLU A 57 1.99 -2.76 -4.04
CA GLU A 57 0.56 -2.68 -4.32
C GLU A 57 -0.24 -3.07 -3.09
N ILE A 58 -1.32 -2.34 -2.83
CA ILE A 58 -2.31 -2.73 -1.83
C ILE A 58 -3.30 -3.69 -2.51
N VAL A 59 -3.54 -4.84 -1.89
CA VAL A 59 -4.46 -5.86 -2.37
C VAL A 59 -5.60 -6.06 -1.37
N LEU A 60 -6.81 -6.30 -1.89
CA LEU A 60 -8.04 -6.43 -1.09
C LEU A 60 -8.14 -7.78 -0.35
N GLU A 61 -7.45 -8.78 -0.86
CA GLU A 61 -7.46 -10.14 -0.33
C GLU A 61 -6.06 -10.50 0.17
N GLU A 62 -5.99 -11.34 1.20
CA GLU A 62 -4.71 -11.90 1.62
C GLU A 62 -4.07 -12.60 0.42
N PRO A 63 -2.90 -12.16 -0.06
CA PRO A 63 -2.27 -12.81 -1.19
C PRO A 63 -2.03 -14.25 -0.76
N ALA A 64 -2.51 -15.21 -1.55
CA ALA A 64 -2.21 -16.62 -1.33
C ALA A 64 -0.69 -16.75 -1.36
N VAL A 65 -0.07 -16.74 -0.18
CA VAL A 65 1.36 -16.95 -0.04
C VAL A 65 1.60 -18.33 -0.63
N ALA A 66 2.33 -18.37 -1.74
CA ALA A 66 2.94 -19.61 -2.20
C ALA A 66 3.90 -20.05 -1.10
N VAL A 67 3.42 -20.96 -0.26
CA VAL A 67 4.23 -21.71 0.69
C VAL A 67 5.27 -22.42 -0.17
N GLN A 68 6.52 -21.94 -0.13
CA GLN A 68 7.67 -22.64 -0.68
C GLN A 68 8.22 -23.59 0.38
#